data_AF-A0A955Y266-F1
#
_entry.id   AF-A0A955Y266-F1
#
_cell.length_a   1.000
_cell.length_b   1.000
_cell.length_c   1.000
_cell.angle_alpha   90.00
_cell.angle_beta   90.00
_cell.angle_gamma   90.00
#
_symmetry.space_group_name_H-M   'P 1'
#
loop_
_entity.id
_entity.type
_entity.pdbx_description
1 polymer ?
#
loop_
_entity_poly.entity_id
_entity_poly.type
_entity_poly.pdbx_seq_one_letter_code
_entity_poly.pdbx_strand_id
1 'polypeptide(L)'
;MRSGIWFCLAMSCGGATPGAPPIPQPGGHDQPTPAPYVPPDLQPVTAPPQTVLGHAQECAQVLGPIPGFDCLTDADPVPVTRDGVPQTTQNPSTCDRPSLLEGSCNIWTRAGAKQGTWSDGSPRPEVTFVFTCRSSDDQAPTDEGGEYHDVAMIGHNRDTGATCFFQSFPDGRVRYFPSPMTAGSGAPDYGEVDALQVWDPPAETASIECHRCHNADPWIHSPWIDQMPSRALPEEPMVPWTELGSAYHVAGTEFAYWAEELAYFDIPGNPCLSCHRIGVAGCDEFVAYSAGDPTWLPLDGDTYGQVWMPPDFAGTQDDWERVWRPAVTEIRACCDAPGLPGCNVTATPAGQVYVP
;
A
#
# COMPACT_ATOMS: atom_id res chain seq x y z
N MET A 1 -42.20 -9.81 0.59
CA MET A 1 -42.32 -8.76 1.63
C MET A 1 -41.34 -9.07 2.75
N ARG A 2 -40.20 -8.38 2.76
CA ARG A 2 -39.49 -7.83 3.92
C ARG A 2 -38.18 -7.28 3.39
N SER A 3 -38.22 -5.98 3.15
CA SER A 3 -37.09 -5.10 2.86
C SER A 3 -36.20 -5.01 4.10
N GLY A 4 -34.89 -5.00 3.89
CA GLY A 4 -33.89 -4.68 4.90
C GLY A 4 -32.79 -3.88 4.23
N ILE A 5 -32.99 -2.56 4.17
CA ILE A 5 -32.02 -1.58 3.69
C ILE A 5 -30.94 -1.47 4.78
N TRP A 6 -29.71 -1.84 4.44
CA TRP A 6 -28.53 -1.51 5.26
C TRP A 6 -27.88 -0.27 4.64
N PHE A 7 -27.83 0.80 5.43
CA PHE A 7 -27.11 2.03 5.13
C PHE A 7 -25.61 1.72 5.13
N CYS A 8 -24.94 1.83 3.98
CA CYS A 8 -23.50 2.05 3.94
C CYS A 8 -23.27 3.53 4.29
N LEU A 9 -22.54 3.79 5.37
CA LEU A 9 -22.02 5.12 5.66
C LEU A 9 -20.87 5.37 4.67
N ALA A 10 -21.16 6.07 3.58
CA ALA A 10 -20.11 6.64 2.75
C ALA A 10 -19.41 7.73 3.58
N MET A 11 -18.11 7.55 3.85
CA MET A 11 -17.25 8.66 4.26
C MET A 11 -17.12 9.59 3.05
N SER A 12 -18.02 10.56 2.96
CA SER A 12 -17.96 11.57 1.91
C SER A 12 -16.75 12.49 2.14
N CYS A 13 -16.00 12.76 1.07
CA CYS A 13 -15.10 13.91 1.01
C CYS A 13 -15.94 15.16 1.32
N GLY A 14 -15.75 15.74 2.51
CA GLY A 14 -16.57 16.84 3.00
C GLY A 14 -16.51 18.05 2.08
N GLY A 15 -17.59 18.30 1.34
CA GLY A 15 -17.76 19.53 0.57
C GLY A 15 -17.70 20.74 1.49
N ALA A 16 -16.68 21.57 1.32
CA ALA A 16 -16.55 22.83 2.05
C ALA A 16 -17.75 23.73 1.74
N THR A 17 -18.62 23.93 2.74
CA THR A 17 -19.65 24.96 2.72
C THR A 17 -19.03 26.27 3.22
N PRO A 18 -19.20 27.40 2.51
CA PRO A 18 -18.68 28.68 2.98
C PRO A 18 -19.60 29.18 4.10
N GLY A 19 -19.16 29.05 5.36
CA GLY A 19 -19.90 29.59 6.51
C GLY A 19 -19.65 28.94 7.87
N ALA A 20 -18.68 28.04 8.02
CA ALA A 20 -18.35 27.48 9.34
C ALA A 20 -17.65 28.53 10.23
N PRO A 21 -18.02 28.64 11.53
CA PRO A 21 -17.30 29.48 12.48
C PRO A 21 -15.83 29.02 12.62
N PRO A 22 -14.90 29.92 12.97
CA PRO A 22 -13.48 29.61 13.03
C PRO A 22 -13.20 28.44 13.98
N ILE A 23 -12.40 27.48 13.48
CA ILE A 23 -11.86 26.35 14.23
C ILE A 23 -11.07 26.91 15.43
N PRO A 24 -11.32 26.46 16.67
CA PRO A 24 -10.50 26.84 17.82
C PRO A 24 -9.05 26.46 17.55
N GLN A 25 -8.13 27.39 17.71
CA GLN A 25 -6.71 27.09 17.59
C GLN A 25 -6.33 25.97 18.59
N PRO A 26 -5.50 24.99 18.19
CA PRO A 26 -5.04 23.97 19.12
C PRO A 26 -4.22 24.64 20.21
N GLY A 27 -4.76 24.63 21.42
CA GLY A 27 -4.01 24.99 22.62
C GLY A 27 -2.81 24.07 22.73
N GLY A 28 -1.65 24.65 23.03
CA GLY A 28 -0.42 23.91 23.28
C GLY A 28 -0.64 22.92 24.42
N HIS A 29 -0.78 21.65 24.07
CA HIS A 29 -0.69 20.55 25.00
C HIS A 29 0.72 19.99 24.91
N ASP A 30 1.58 20.46 25.82
CA ASP A 30 2.75 19.72 26.29
C ASP A 30 2.26 18.44 26.99
N GLN A 31 1.69 17.50 26.23
CA GLN A 31 1.54 16.13 26.69
C GLN A 31 2.90 15.45 26.50
N PRO A 32 3.51 14.89 27.56
CA PRO A 32 4.71 14.08 27.39
C PRO A 32 4.39 12.95 26.42
N THR A 33 5.20 12.84 25.36
CA THR A 33 5.17 11.73 24.41
C THR A 33 5.17 10.40 25.19
N PRO A 34 4.19 9.51 24.99
CA PRO A 34 4.19 8.19 25.62
C PRO A 34 5.49 7.45 25.29
N ALA A 35 6.05 6.71 26.23
CA ALA A 35 7.19 5.84 25.93
C ALA A 35 6.79 4.78 24.88
N PRO A 36 7.72 4.31 24.02
CA PRO A 36 7.43 3.25 23.06
C PRO A 36 6.95 2.00 23.77
N TYR A 37 5.77 1.52 23.36
CA TYR A 37 5.29 0.22 23.76
C TYR A 37 6.10 -0.84 23.00
N VAL A 38 7.11 -1.39 23.66
CA VAL A 38 7.75 -2.63 23.23
C VAL A 38 6.84 -3.77 23.66
N PRO A 39 6.34 -4.59 22.74
CA PRO A 39 5.55 -5.75 23.10
C PRO A 39 6.41 -6.64 24.03
N PRO A 40 5.94 -6.93 25.26
CA PRO A 40 6.78 -7.53 26.32
C PRO A 40 7.22 -8.96 26.04
N ASP A 41 6.78 -9.54 24.93
CA ASP A 41 6.87 -10.94 24.53
C ASP A 41 7.67 -11.15 23.22
N LEU A 42 8.23 -10.09 22.64
CA LEU A 42 9.01 -10.18 21.41
C LEU A 42 10.46 -10.63 21.66
N GLN A 43 10.89 -11.58 20.84
CA GLN A 43 12.26 -12.10 20.89
C GLN A 43 13.23 -11.00 20.46
N PRO A 44 14.42 -10.90 21.09
CA PRO A 44 15.44 -9.96 20.66
C PRO A 44 15.91 -10.26 19.22
N VAL A 45 16.37 -9.22 18.52
CA VAL A 45 17.08 -9.38 17.25
C VAL A 45 18.38 -10.12 17.53
N THR A 46 18.53 -11.30 16.93
CA THR A 46 19.68 -12.20 17.12
C THR A 46 20.44 -12.47 15.83
N ALA A 47 19.78 -12.30 14.67
CA ALA A 47 20.40 -12.45 13.37
C ALA A 47 20.92 -11.10 12.84
N PRO A 48 21.98 -11.10 12.02
CA PRO A 48 22.48 -9.88 11.40
C PRO A 48 21.42 -9.21 10.49
N PRO A 49 21.28 -7.86 10.52
CA PRO A 49 20.20 -7.17 9.80
C PRO A 49 20.16 -7.41 8.29
N GLN A 50 21.30 -7.66 7.66
CA GLN A 50 21.40 -7.94 6.23
C GLN A 50 20.84 -9.32 5.82
N THR A 51 20.40 -10.13 6.77
CA THR A 51 19.80 -11.45 6.51
C THR A 51 18.27 -11.36 6.55
N VAL A 52 17.59 -12.26 5.82
CA VAL A 52 16.12 -12.39 5.87
C VAL A 52 15.61 -12.49 7.30
N LEU A 53 16.24 -13.33 8.14
CA LEU A 53 15.87 -13.48 9.54
C LEU A 53 16.10 -12.20 10.35
N GLY A 54 17.22 -11.51 10.13
CA GLY A 54 17.54 -10.27 10.85
C GLY A 54 16.51 -9.18 10.59
N HIS A 55 16.21 -8.90 9.32
CA HIS A 55 15.18 -7.95 8.94
C HIS A 55 13.80 -8.35 9.46
N ALA A 56 13.42 -9.63 9.36
CA ALA A 56 12.16 -10.11 9.91
C ALA A 56 12.06 -9.89 11.44
N GLN A 57 13.16 -10.09 12.18
CA GLN A 57 13.23 -9.84 13.62
C GLN A 57 13.13 -8.35 13.97
N GLU A 58 13.73 -7.47 13.18
CA GLU A 58 13.59 -6.00 13.32
C GLU A 58 12.14 -5.57 13.09
N CYS A 59 11.53 -6.03 12.00
CA CYS A 59 10.12 -5.79 11.70
C CYS A 59 9.20 -6.34 12.79
N ALA A 60 9.53 -7.51 13.33
CA ALA A 60 8.74 -8.09 14.40
C ALA A 60 8.71 -7.22 15.66
N GLN A 61 9.76 -6.43 15.95
CA GLN A 61 9.78 -5.49 17.09
C GLN A 61 8.62 -4.49 17.07
N VAL A 62 8.17 -4.10 15.88
CA VAL A 62 7.16 -3.05 15.70
C VAL A 62 5.82 -3.62 15.21
N LEU A 63 5.84 -4.74 14.48
CA LEU A 63 4.64 -5.36 13.89
C LEU A 63 4.14 -6.63 14.61
N GLY A 64 4.95 -7.26 15.46
CA GLY A 64 4.66 -8.60 15.98
C GLY A 64 5.14 -9.70 15.01
N PRO A 65 4.81 -10.99 15.26
CA PRO A 65 5.22 -12.07 14.36
C PRO A 65 4.80 -11.81 12.90
N ILE A 66 5.76 -11.96 11.97
CA ILE A 66 5.51 -11.80 10.54
C ILE A 66 4.84 -13.08 10.02
N PRO A 67 3.66 -13.02 9.38
CA PRO A 67 2.95 -14.22 8.94
C PRO A 67 3.61 -14.82 7.68
N GLY A 68 3.49 -16.14 7.52
CA GLY A 68 3.54 -16.76 6.19
C GLY A 68 2.17 -16.79 5.52
N PHE A 69 2.11 -17.16 4.25
CA PHE A 69 0.86 -17.26 3.48
C PHE A 69 0.94 -18.26 2.30
N ASP A 70 -0.23 -18.71 1.87
CA ASP A 70 -0.45 -19.47 0.62
C ASP A 70 -1.20 -18.58 -0.38
N CYS A 71 -0.61 -18.32 -1.55
CA CYS A 71 -1.21 -17.43 -2.55
C CYS A 71 -2.57 -17.91 -3.07
N LEU A 72 -2.88 -19.21 -3.03
CA LEU A 72 -4.18 -19.72 -3.46
C LEU A 72 -5.23 -19.64 -2.34
N THR A 73 -4.87 -19.99 -1.10
CA THR A 73 -5.86 -20.08 -0.01
C THR A 73 -6.01 -18.80 0.80
N ASP A 74 -4.95 -18.02 0.96
CA ASP A 74 -4.95 -16.78 1.74
C ASP A 74 -5.21 -15.53 0.89
N ALA A 75 -5.21 -15.65 -0.44
CA ALA A 75 -5.43 -14.55 -1.38
C ALA A 75 -6.62 -14.81 -2.32
N ASP A 76 -7.19 -13.73 -2.86
CA ASP A 76 -8.23 -13.75 -3.89
C ASP A 76 -7.68 -13.30 -5.24
N PRO A 77 -8.18 -13.85 -6.37
CA PRO A 77 -7.82 -13.37 -7.69
C PRO A 77 -8.30 -11.94 -7.89
N VAL A 78 -7.40 -11.08 -8.37
CA VAL A 78 -7.76 -9.71 -8.74
C VAL A 78 -8.63 -9.73 -9.99
N PRO A 79 -9.85 -9.16 -9.95
CA PRO A 79 -10.73 -9.19 -11.11
C PRO A 79 -10.14 -8.38 -12.26
N VAL A 80 -10.04 -9.02 -13.42
CA VAL A 80 -9.71 -8.37 -14.69
C VAL A 80 -10.94 -8.44 -15.58
N THR A 81 -11.55 -7.30 -15.84
CA THR A 81 -12.75 -7.18 -16.69
C THR A 81 -12.50 -6.23 -17.85
N ARG A 82 -13.29 -6.37 -18.92
CA ARG A 82 -13.40 -5.40 -20.01
C ARG A 82 -14.88 -5.16 -20.27
N ASP A 83 -15.33 -3.92 -20.16
CA ASP A 83 -16.75 -3.55 -20.21
C ASP A 83 -17.59 -4.36 -19.20
N GLY A 84 -17.01 -4.65 -18.03
CA GLY A 84 -17.61 -5.49 -16.99
C GLY A 84 -17.61 -7.00 -17.29
N VAL A 85 -17.05 -7.44 -18.42
CA VAL A 85 -16.95 -8.86 -18.77
C VAL A 85 -15.60 -9.44 -18.31
N PRO A 86 -15.59 -10.52 -17.50
CA PRO A 86 -14.35 -11.17 -17.07
C PRO A 86 -13.45 -11.62 -18.23
N GLN A 87 -12.15 -11.37 -18.10
CA GLN A 87 -11.15 -11.79 -19.06
C GLN A 87 -10.58 -13.16 -18.69
N THR A 88 -10.25 -13.98 -19.70
CA THR A 88 -9.70 -15.33 -19.53
C THR A 88 -8.38 -15.54 -20.28
N THR A 89 -7.92 -14.52 -21.00
CA THR A 89 -6.65 -14.53 -21.72
C THR A 89 -5.60 -13.79 -20.91
N GLN A 90 -4.39 -14.34 -20.79
CA GLN A 90 -3.28 -13.66 -20.13
C GLN A 90 -2.97 -12.34 -20.82
N ASN A 91 -2.83 -11.28 -20.01
CA ASN A 91 -2.44 -9.93 -20.44
C ASN A 91 -3.21 -9.42 -21.69
N PRO A 92 -4.55 -9.25 -21.60
CA PRO A 92 -5.31 -8.60 -22.66
C PRO A 92 -4.80 -7.16 -22.85
N SER A 93 -4.83 -6.68 -24.10
CA SER A 93 -4.32 -5.34 -24.46
C SER A 93 -5.05 -4.17 -23.78
N THR A 94 -6.22 -4.42 -23.18
CA THR A 94 -7.04 -3.44 -22.46
C THR A 94 -7.90 -4.14 -21.40
N CYS A 95 -8.12 -3.50 -20.27
CA CYS A 95 -9.10 -3.89 -19.23
C CYS A 95 -9.64 -2.64 -18.53
N ASP A 96 -10.65 -2.81 -17.67
CA ASP A 96 -11.36 -1.73 -16.97
C ASP A 96 -10.56 -1.10 -15.81
N ARG A 97 -9.66 -1.88 -15.22
CA ARG A 97 -8.87 -1.52 -14.02
C ARG A 97 -7.50 -2.19 -14.13
N PRO A 98 -6.48 -1.53 -14.69
CA PRO A 98 -5.17 -2.13 -14.93
C PRO A 98 -4.29 -1.99 -13.69
N SER A 99 -3.31 -2.89 -13.54
CA SER A 99 -2.30 -2.73 -12.50
C SER A 99 -1.49 -1.47 -12.76
N LEU A 100 -1.37 -0.61 -11.75
CA LEU A 100 -0.60 0.62 -11.87
C LEU A 100 0.92 0.36 -11.92
N LEU A 101 1.38 -0.63 -11.15
CA LEU A 101 2.79 -1.02 -11.12
C LEU A 101 3.23 -1.71 -12.41
N GLU A 102 2.37 -2.60 -12.94
CA GLU A 102 2.74 -3.45 -14.08
C GLU A 102 2.31 -2.84 -15.43
N GLY A 103 1.48 -1.79 -15.40
CA GLY A 103 0.89 -1.19 -16.60
C GLY A 103 0.08 -2.18 -17.46
N SER A 104 -0.39 -3.28 -16.88
CA SER A 104 -0.94 -4.42 -17.61
C SER A 104 -2.15 -5.04 -16.90
N CYS A 105 -2.83 -5.94 -17.62
CA CYS A 105 -4.09 -6.55 -17.22
C CYS A 105 -3.91 -8.03 -16.88
N ASN A 106 -2.94 -8.35 -16.02
CA ASN A 106 -2.57 -9.74 -15.78
C ASN A 106 -3.66 -10.49 -15.01
N ILE A 107 -4.32 -11.42 -15.69
CA ILE A 107 -5.17 -12.40 -15.00
C ILE A 107 -4.29 -13.29 -14.12
N TRP A 108 -4.90 -13.93 -13.13
CA TRP A 108 -4.23 -14.76 -12.12
C TRP A 108 -3.34 -14.02 -11.13
N THR A 109 -3.18 -12.69 -11.20
CA THR A 109 -2.65 -11.96 -10.05
C THR A 109 -3.61 -12.12 -8.88
N ARG A 110 -3.08 -12.28 -7.67
CA ARG A 110 -3.87 -12.43 -6.45
C ARG A 110 -3.39 -11.43 -5.41
N ALA A 111 -4.29 -10.95 -4.57
CA ALA A 111 -3.91 -10.22 -3.37
C ALA A 111 -4.64 -10.74 -2.15
N GLY A 112 -3.99 -10.63 -1.01
CA GLY A 112 -4.52 -11.09 0.26
C GLY A 112 -4.07 -10.16 1.38
N ALA A 113 -4.76 -10.27 2.50
CA ALA A 113 -4.43 -9.55 3.71
C ALA A 113 -4.53 -10.48 4.92
N LYS A 114 -3.63 -10.31 5.88
CA LYS A 114 -3.64 -10.97 7.18
C LYS A 114 -3.57 -9.94 8.29
N GLN A 115 -4.41 -10.12 9.30
CA GLN A 115 -4.32 -9.33 10.53
C GLN A 115 -3.09 -9.78 11.33
N GLY A 116 -2.39 -8.82 11.94
CA GLY A 116 -1.28 -9.12 12.85
C GLY A 116 -1.72 -9.83 14.13
N THR A 117 -0.73 -10.35 14.84
CA THR A 117 -0.89 -10.99 16.15
C THR A 117 0.19 -10.52 17.12
N TRP A 118 -0.05 -10.74 18.40
CA TRP A 118 0.98 -10.75 19.43
C TRP A 118 1.75 -12.07 19.41
N SER A 119 2.83 -12.20 20.19
CA SER A 119 3.65 -13.42 20.19
C SER A 119 2.96 -14.61 20.88
N ASP A 120 1.97 -14.32 21.75
CA ASP A 120 1.04 -15.31 22.29
C ASP A 120 -0.08 -15.73 21.32
N GLY A 121 -0.09 -15.18 20.10
CA GLY A 121 -1.06 -15.45 19.04
C GLY A 121 -2.38 -14.68 19.18
N SER A 122 -2.53 -13.81 20.18
CA SER A 122 -3.73 -12.98 20.30
C SER A 122 -3.81 -11.92 19.19
N PRO A 123 -5.02 -11.54 18.74
CA PRO A 123 -5.23 -10.54 17.69
C PRO A 123 -4.53 -9.19 17.94
N ARG A 124 -3.92 -8.64 16.88
CA ARG A 124 -3.34 -7.29 16.86
C ARG A 124 -3.94 -6.47 15.70
N PRO A 125 -5.17 -5.95 15.86
CA PRO A 125 -5.97 -5.39 14.76
C PRO A 125 -5.41 -4.10 14.17
N GLU A 126 -4.53 -3.39 14.88
CA GLU A 126 -3.84 -2.21 14.36
C GLU A 126 -2.71 -2.56 13.36
N VAL A 127 -2.31 -3.83 13.29
CA VAL A 127 -1.32 -4.33 12.34
C VAL A 127 -2.00 -5.10 11.22
N THR A 128 -1.69 -4.74 9.98
CA THR A 128 -2.14 -5.46 8.79
C THR A 128 -0.97 -5.77 7.89
N PHE A 129 -0.94 -7.00 7.38
CA PHE A 129 -0.03 -7.45 6.33
C PHE A 129 -0.84 -7.60 5.05
N VAL A 130 -0.48 -6.86 3.99
CA VAL A 130 -1.05 -7.03 2.66
C VAL A 130 0.02 -7.62 1.76
N PHE A 131 -0.35 -8.59 0.95
CA PHE A 131 0.55 -9.26 0.02
C PHE A 131 -0.08 -9.41 -1.36
N THR A 132 0.76 -9.40 -2.38
CA THR A 132 0.37 -9.56 -3.79
C THR A 132 1.22 -10.66 -4.41
N CYS A 133 0.57 -11.59 -5.09
CA CYS A 133 1.21 -12.63 -5.87
C CYS A 133 0.99 -12.31 -7.36
N ARG A 134 2.03 -11.79 -8.01
CA ARG A 134 1.95 -11.11 -9.31
C ARG A 134 2.20 -12.06 -10.47
N SER A 135 1.46 -11.85 -11.56
CA SER A 135 1.52 -12.69 -12.77
C SER A 135 2.07 -11.94 -14.00
N SER A 136 3.00 -11.01 -13.79
CA SER A 136 3.53 -10.09 -14.81
C SER A 136 4.88 -10.48 -15.43
N ASP A 137 5.51 -11.56 -14.99
CA ASP A 137 6.85 -11.96 -15.45
C ASP A 137 6.83 -13.08 -16.53
N ASP A 138 8.00 -13.42 -17.06
CA ASP A 138 8.19 -14.51 -18.02
C ASP A 138 7.91 -15.90 -17.42
N GLN A 139 7.78 -15.96 -16.10
CA GLN A 139 7.40 -17.12 -15.33
C GLN A 139 5.93 -17.07 -14.89
N ALA A 140 5.12 -16.13 -15.40
CA ALA A 140 3.75 -15.93 -14.97
C ALA A 140 2.94 -17.25 -14.98
N PRO A 141 2.09 -17.47 -13.95
CA PRO A 141 1.26 -18.66 -13.90
C PRO A 141 0.41 -18.78 -15.17
N THR A 142 0.43 -19.96 -15.77
CA THR A 142 -0.36 -20.27 -16.97
C THR A 142 -1.74 -20.82 -16.63
N ASP A 143 -2.03 -21.00 -15.35
CA ASP A 143 -3.29 -21.52 -14.81
C ASP A 143 -3.58 -20.96 -13.41
N GLU A 144 -4.73 -21.36 -12.85
CA GLU A 144 -5.20 -20.97 -11.52
C GLU A 144 -4.43 -21.62 -10.35
N GLY A 145 -3.36 -22.38 -10.63
CA GLY A 145 -2.64 -23.22 -9.65
C GLY A 145 -1.99 -22.45 -8.50
N GLY A 146 -1.82 -21.13 -8.66
CA GLY A 146 -1.44 -20.22 -7.58
C GLY A 146 0.03 -20.29 -7.19
N GLU A 147 0.91 -20.70 -8.10
CA GLU A 147 2.37 -20.60 -7.93
C GLU A 147 2.88 -19.30 -8.57
N TYR A 148 3.79 -18.59 -7.89
CA TYR A 148 4.25 -17.26 -8.27
C TYR A 148 5.76 -17.12 -8.12
N HIS A 149 6.34 -16.28 -8.96
CA HIS A 149 7.73 -15.86 -8.88
C HIS A 149 7.80 -14.46 -8.25
N ASP A 150 7.06 -13.49 -8.75
CA ASP A 150 7.01 -12.15 -8.16
C ASP A 150 5.99 -12.04 -7.01
N VAL A 151 6.46 -11.89 -5.76
CA VAL A 151 5.61 -11.67 -4.58
C VAL A 151 6.12 -10.52 -3.71
N ALA A 152 5.21 -9.60 -3.37
CA ALA A 152 5.47 -8.51 -2.43
C ALA A 152 4.57 -8.61 -1.20
N MET A 153 5.11 -8.28 -0.03
CA MET A 153 4.34 -8.13 1.21
C MET A 153 4.74 -6.83 1.93
N ILE A 154 3.73 -6.09 2.38
CA ILE A 154 3.88 -4.91 3.22
C ILE A 154 3.16 -5.16 4.53
N GLY A 155 3.87 -5.00 5.65
CA GLY A 155 3.27 -4.96 6.98
C GLY A 155 3.21 -3.53 7.47
N HIS A 156 2.09 -3.10 8.03
CA HIS A 156 1.92 -1.75 8.55
C HIS A 156 1.16 -1.76 9.88
N ASN A 157 1.64 -0.95 10.83
CA ASN A 157 0.94 -0.61 12.06
C ASN A 157 0.32 0.78 11.93
N ARG A 158 -1.01 0.88 11.88
CA ARG A 158 -1.71 2.16 11.68
C ARG A 158 -1.61 3.12 12.86
N ASP A 159 -1.35 2.61 14.06
CA ASP A 159 -1.26 3.41 15.28
C ASP A 159 0.15 4.04 15.42
N THR A 160 1.20 3.31 15.03
CA THR A 160 2.59 3.77 15.16
C THR A 160 3.19 4.26 13.84
N GLY A 161 2.58 3.94 12.70
CA GLY A 161 3.10 4.23 11.36
C GLY A 161 4.23 3.31 10.90
N ALA A 162 4.65 2.34 11.72
CA ALA A 162 5.75 1.45 11.38
C ALA A 162 5.37 0.57 10.20
N THR A 163 6.24 0.54 9.18
CA THR A 163 6.01 -0.18 7.94
C THR A 163 7.22 -1.03 7.57
N CYS A 164 6.99 -2.26 7.14
CA CYS A 164 8.04 -3.16 6.65
C CYS A 164 7.70 -3.68 5.26
N PHE A 165 8.72 -3.77 4.41
CA PHE A 165 8.65 -4.30 3.06
C PHE A 165 9.39 -5.63 2.97
N PHE A 166 8.80 -6.55 2.22
CA PHE A 166 9.37 -7.84 1.85
C PHE A 166 9.10 -8.08 0.36
N GLN A 167 10.10 -8.56 -0.36
CA GLN A 167 9.98 -9.01 -1.74
C GLN A 167 10.52 -10.43 -1.86
N SER A 168 9.99 -11.16 -2.82
CA SER A 168 10.39 -12.51 -3.16
C SER A 168 10.46 -12.67 -4.68
N PHE A 169 11.58 -13.23 -5.15
CA PHE A 169 11.79 -13.76 -6.49
C PHE A 169 12.46 -15.15 -6.41
N PRO A 170 11.73 -16.22 -6.01
CA PRO A 170 12.30 -17.54 -5.81
C PRO A 170 12.81 -18.14 -7.13
N ASP A 171 13.71 -19.12 -7.01
CA ASP A 171 14.10 -19.94 -8.16
C ASP A 171 12.89 -20.77 -8.65
N GLY A 172 12.26 -20.32 -9.73
CA GLY A 172 11.03 -20.89 -10.25
C GLY A 172 9.78 -20.25 -9.65
N ARG A 173 8.69 -21.02 -9.56
CA ARG A 173 7.44 -20.58 -8.94
C ARG A 173 7.16 -21.38 -7.68
N VAL A 174 6.67 -20.69 -6.67
CA VAL A 174 6.21 -21.31 -5.42
C VAL A 174 4.83 -20.78 -5.06
N ARG A 175 4.04 -21.62 -4.41
CA ARG A 175 2.72 -21.23 -3.92
C ARG A 175 2.75 -20.76 -2.46
N TYR A 176 3.66 -21.32 -1.69
CA TYR A 176 3.77 -21.14 -0.25
C TYR A 176 4.95 -20.25 0.09
N PHE A 177 4.66 -19.20 0.85
CA PHE A 177 5.65 -18.25 1.35
C PHE A 177 5.68 -18.39 2.88
N PRO A 178 6.58 -19.21 3.45
CA PRO A 178 6.70 -19.34 4.90
C PRO A 178 7.03 -18.00 5.55
N SER A 179 6.72 -17.86 6.83
CA SER A 179 7.15 -16.68 7.58
C SER A 179 8.66 -16.46 7.43
N PRO A 180 9.13 -15.23 7.11
CA PRO A 180 10.56 -14.94 7.04
C PRO A 180 11.26 -15.10 8.40
N MET A 181 10.50 -15.19 9.50
CA MET A 181 11.01 -15.54 10.83
C MET A 181 11.54 -16.99 10.93
N THR A 182 11.21 -17.85 9.96
CA THR A 182 11.67 -19.25 9.91
C THR A 182 12.95 -19.44 9.08
N ALA A 183 13.48 -18.37 8.49
CA ALA A 183 14.66 -18.42 7.62
C ALA A 183 15.86 -19.09 8.29
N GLY A 184 16.39 -20.14 7.68
CA GLY A 184 17.56 -20.88 8.18
C GLY A 184 17.27 -21.82 9.36
N SER A 185 16.01 -21.96 9.77
CA SER A 185 15.60 -22.96 10.76
C SER A 185 15.45 -24.36 10.18
N GLY A 186 15.33 -24.48 8.84
CA GLY A 186 14.97 -25.72 8.16
C GLY A 186 13.55 -26.20 8.47
N ALA A 187 12.76 -25.44 9.23
CA ALA A 187 11.38 -25.74 9.57
C ALA A 187 10.45 -25.04 8.57
N PRO A 188 9.76 -25.79 7.70
CA PRO A 188 8.81 -25.17 6.80
C PRO A 188 7.50 -24.90 7.56
N ASP A 189 7.08 -23.63 7.64
CA ASP A 189 5.79 -23.23 8.25
C ASP A 189 4.59 -23.83 7.48
N TYR A 190 4.82 -24.12 6.18
CA TYR A 190 3.87 -24.76 5.26
C TYR A 190 4.38 -26.09 4.67
N GLY A 191 5.35 -26.75 5.31
CA GLY A 191 5.80 -28.08 4.87
C GLY A 191 6.68 -28.15 3.60
N GLU A 192 6.83 -27.08 2.82
CA GLU A 192 7.26 -27.22 1.41
C GLU A 192 8.56 -26.49 0.99
N VAL A 193 8.94 -25.35 1.59
CA VAL A 193 10.16 -24.58 1.23
C VAL A 193 10.76 -23.85 2.44
N ASP A 194 12.10 -23.66 2.47
CA ASP A 194 12.76 -22.82 3.48
C ASP A 194 12.59 -21.33 3.13
N ALA A 195 12.38 -20.47 4.12
CA ALA A 195 12.24 -19.03 3.92
C ALA A 195 13.44 -18.38 3.22
N LEU A 196 14.66 -18.92 3.38
CA LEU A 196 15.86 -18.47 2.66
C LEU A 196 15.84 -18.76 1.16
N GLN A 197 14.98 -19.68 0.71
CA GLN A 197 14.85 -20.02 -0.70
C GLN A 197 13.80 -19.18 -1.42
N VAL A 198 12.98 -18.44 -0.67
CA VAL A 198 11.88 -17.66 -1.23
C VAL A 198 12.06 -16.16 -1.01
N TRP A 199 12.42 -15.72 0.19
CA TRP A 199 12.50 -14.29 0.48
C TRP A 199 13.84 -13.72 0.06
N ASP A 200 13.81 -12.57 -0.60
CA ASP A 200 15.01 -11.88 -1.02
C ASP A 200 15.72 -11.27 0.21
N PRO A 201 17.05 -11.16 0.18
CA PRO A 201 17.78 -10.40 1.17
C PRO A 201 17.26 -8.94 1.27
N PRO A 202 17.24 -8.34 2.46
CA PRO A 202 16.70 -6.99 2.67
C PRO A 202 17.41 -5.91 1.84
N ALA A 203 18.72 -6.04 1.59
CA ALA A 203 19.46 -5.13 0.72
C ALA A 203 18.98 -5.21 -0.75
N GLU A 204 18.63 -6.40 -1.24
CA GLU A 204 18.08 -6.60 -2.58
C GLU A 204 16.66 -6.04 -2.65
N THR A 205 15.82 -6.33 -1.64
CA THR A 205 14.49 -5.71 -1.54
C THR A 205 14.57 -4.18 -1.50
N ALA A 206 15.51 -3.61 -0.73
CA ALA A 206 15.69 -2.17 -0.65
C ALA A 206 16.17 -1.57 -1.99
N SER A 207 16.90 -2.33 -2.81
CA SER A 207 17.35 -1.88 -4.13
C SER A 207 16.22 -1.72 -5.16
N ILE A 208 15.02 -2.23 -4.86
CA ILE A 208 13.80 -2.05 -5.67
C ILE A 208 13.20 -0.66 -5.47
N GLU A 209 13.59 0.04 -4.40
CA GLU A 209 13.18 1.42 -4.12
C GLU A 209 11.65 1.57 -3.97
N CYS A 210 11.01 0.66 -3.22
CA CYS A 210 9.56 0.66 -2.98
C CYS A 210 9.05 2.01 -2.42
N HIS A 211 9.88 2.73 -1.66
CA HIS A 211 9.57 4.06 -1.12
C HIS A 211 9.40 5.14 -2.19
N ARG A 212 9.80 4.90 -3.45
CA ARG A 212 9.50 5.82 -4.55
C ARG A 212 8.00 5.87 -4.83
N CYS A 213 7.31 4.75 -4.68
CA CYS A 213 5.85 4.70 -4.81
C CYS A 213 5.17 4.95 -3.47
N HIS A 214 5.67 4.31 -2.42
CA HIS A 214 5.14 4.39 -1.06
C HIS A 214 5.77 5.55 -0.26
N ASN A 215 5.94 6.72 -0.89
CA ASN A 215 6.78 7.78 -0.31
C ASN A 215 6.14 8.49 0.88
N ALA A 216 4.81 8.53 0.90
CA ALA A 216 4.02 9.23 1.91
C ALA A 216 3.19 8.30 2.80
N ASP A 217 2.88 7.10 2.31
CA ASP A 217 1.95 6.16 2.92
C ASP A 217 2.27 4.71 2.52
N PRO A 218 1.91 3.72 3.36
CA PRO A 218 2.15 2.30 3.08
C PRO A 218 1.25 1.76 1.95
N TRP A 219 0.12 2.42 1.67
CA TRP A 219 -0.92 1.91 0.79
C TRP A 219 -1.11 2.80 -0.42
N ILE A 220 -1.10 2.20 -1.61
CA ILE A 220 -1.39 2.87 -2.87
C ILE A 220 -2.78 2.44 -3.34
N HIS A 221 -3.71 3.37 -3.25
CA HIS A 221 -5.08 3.15 -3.72
C HIS A 221 -5.16 3.31 -5.24
N SER A 222 -5.91 2.42 -5.85
CA SER A 222 -6.24 2.45 -7.28
C SER A 222 -7.48 1.60 -7.52
N PRO A 223 -8.24 1.85 -8.60
CA PRO A 223 -9.39 1.01 -8.93
C PRO A 223 -9.05 -0.49 -8.98
N TRP A 224 -7.82 -0.83 -9.37
CA TRP A 224 -7.33 -2.21 -9.49
C TRP A 224 -7.34 -2.97 -8.16
N ILE A 225 -6.91 -2.34 -7.05
CA ILE A 225 -6.86 -2.99 -5.73
C ILE A 225 -8.13 -2.71 -4.91
N ASP A 226 -8.74 -1.53 -5.06
CA ASP A 226 -9.90 -1.10 -4.27
C ASP A 226 -11.20 -1.81 -4.67
N GLN A 227 -11.23 -2.50 -5.82
CA GLN A 227 -12.34 -3.37 -6.20
C GLN A 227 -12.44 -4.65 -5.35
N MET A 228 -11.42 -4.94 -4.54
CA MET A 228 -11.37 -6.15 -3.72
C MET A 228 -11.63 -5.83 -2.24
N PRO A 229 -12.50 -6.60 -1.57
CA PRO A 229 -12.65 -6.51 -0.12
C PRO A 229 -11.45 -7.17 0.59
N SER A 230 -11.10 -6.68 1.78
CA SER A 230 -10.12 -7.36 2.63
C SER A 230 -10.78 -8.51 3.41
N ARG A 231 -10.17 -9.69 3.38
CA ARG A 231 -10.59 -10.80 4.26
C ARG A 231 -10.20 -10.57 5.72
N ALA A 232 -9.10 -9.85 5.95
CA ALA A 232 -8.62 -9.52 7.30
C ALA A 232 -9.41 -8.37 7.93
N LEU A 233 -9.89 -7.44 7.10
CA LEU A 233 -10.66 -6.27 7.50
C LEU A 233 -11.92 -6.16 6.63
N PRO A 234 -13.00 -6.93 6.92
CA PRO A 234 -14.16 -7.05 6.04
C PRO A 234 -14.92 -5.75 5.72
N GLU A 235 -14.67 -4.68 6.49
CA GLU A 235 -15.27 -3.35 6.31
C GLU A 235 -14.36 -2.40 5.50
N GLU A 236 -13.19 -2.86 5.08
CA GLU A 236 -12.17 -2.08 4.37
C GLU A 236 -11.83 -2.72 2.99
N PRO A 237 -11.33 -1.91 2.04
CA PRO A 237 -10.73 -2.45 0.82
C PRO A 237 -9.51 -3.32 1.14
N MET A 238 -9.03 -4.07 0.14
CA MET A 238 -7.89 -4.99 0.28
C MET A 238 -6.67 -4.32 0.94
N VAL A 239 -6.36 -3.09 0.51
CA VAL A 239 -5.44 -2.21 1.22
C VAL A 239 -6.23 -1.27 2.13
N PRO A 240 -5.91 -1.17 3.44
CA PRO A 240 -6.57 -0.27 4.38
C PRO A 240 -6.51 1.20 3.97
N TRP A 241 -7.49 2.00 4.41
CA TRP A 241 -7.37 3.46 4.30
C TRP A 241 -6.38 3.98 5.35
N THR A 242 -5.53 4.92 4.95
CA THR A 242 -4.65 5.62 5.89
C THR A 242 -5.24 6.96 6.29
N GLU A 243 -5.37 7.20 7.59
CA GLU A 243 -5.86 8.48 8.12
C GLU A 243 -4.88 9.62 7.80
N LEU A 244 -5.39 10.77 7.36
CA LEU A 244 -4.56 11.94 7.14
C LEU A 244 -3.87 12.38 8.44
N GLY A 245 -2.56 12.60 8.36
CA GLY A 245 -1.74 12.98 9.50
C GLY A 245 -1.29 11.81 10.38
N SER A 246 -1.65 10.56 10.03
CA SER A 246 -1.09 9.38 10.67
C SER A 246 0.43 9.33 10.52
N ALA A 247 1.09 8.66 11.46
CA ALA A 247 2.51 8.40 11.35
C ALA A 247 2.81 7.48 10.15
N TYR A 248 3.97 7.69 9.51
CA TYR A 248 4.49 6.78 8.49
C TYR A 248 6.01 6.79 8.51
N HIS A 249 6.60 5.61 8.74
CA HIS A 249 8.04 5.38 8.64
C HIS A 249 8.32 3.93 8.24
N VAL A 250 9.49 3.71 7.65
CA VAL A 250 9.96 2.37 7.27
C VAL A 250 10.92 1.84 8.33
N ALA A 251 10.66 0.62 8.79
CA ALA A 251 11.49 -0.09 9.76
C ALA A 251 12.47 -1.05 9.06
N GLY A 252 13.58 -1.33 9.74
CA GLY A 252 14.66 -2.21 9.26
C GLY A 252 15.94 -1.44 8.96
N THR A 253 17.09 -1.98 9.40
CA THR A 253 18.39 -1.29 9.28
C THR A 253 18.79 -1.08 7.81
N GLU A 254 18.56 -2.07 6.95
CA GLU A 254 18.90 -1.99 5.52
C GLU A 254 18.04 -0.97 4.75
N PHE A 255 16.91 -0.55 5.33
CA PHE A 255 15.99 0.43 4.75
C PHE A 255 16.18 1.84 5.32
N ALA A 256 17.07 2.03 6.30
CA ALA A 256 17.19 3.29 7.05
C ALA A 256 17.49 4.51 6.17
N TYR A 257 18.18 4.32 5.03
CA TYR A 257 18.50 5.41 4.11
C TYR A 257 17.26 5.98 3.40
N TRP A 258 16.14 5.23 3.33
CA TRP A 258 14.87 5.74 2.78
C TRP A 258 14.26 6.83 3.65
N ALA A 259 14.56 6.85 4.96
CA ALA A 259 13.89 7.75 5.91
C ALA A 259 14.09 9.24 5.56
N GLU A 260 15.22 9.60 4.94
CA GLU A 260 15.49 10.97 4.50
C GLU A 260 14.74 11.35 3.22
N GLU A 261 14.19 10.35 2.51
CA GLU A 261 13.49 10.52 1.23
C GLU A 261 11.96 10.49 1.37
N LEU A 262 11.43 10.02 2.52
CA LEU A 262 9.99 9.99 2.79
C LEU A 262 9.44 11.39 3.03
N ALA A 263 8.72 11.92 2.04
CA ALA A 263 8.16 13.25 2.11
C ALA A 263 6.87 13.36 1.31
N TYR A 264 6.10 14.41 1.57
CA TYR A 264 4.87 14.70 0.85
C TYR A 264 4.71 16.20 0.62
N PHE A 265 3.86 16.53 -0.36
CA PHE A 265 3.49 17.90 -0.66
C PHE A 265 2.40 18.41 0.31
N ASP A 266 2.65 19.59 0.89
CA ASP A 266 1.68 20.41 1.63
C ASP A 266 1.46 21.73 0.87
N ILE A 267 0.53 21.69 -0.08
CA ILE A 267 0.16 22.80 -0.96
C ILE A 267 -1.09 23.48 -0.38
N PRO A 268 -0.97 24.65 0.27
CA PRO A 268 -2.09 25.25 1.01
C PRO A 268 -3.27 25.57 0.10
N GLY A 269 -4.44 25.05 0.46
CA GLY A 269 -5.68 25.29 -0.29
C GLY A 269 -5.88 24.37 -1.50
N ASN A 270 -4.95 23.45 -1.76
CA ASN A 270 -5.16 22.43 -2.78
C ASN A 270 -6.19 21.39 -2.30
N PRO A 271 -7.33 21.22 -3.00
CA PRO A 271 -8.42 20.37 -2.53
C PRO A 271 -8.12 18.86 -2.61
N CYS A 272 -7.10 18.41 -3.36
CA CYS A 272 -6.72 17.00 -3.35
C CYS A 272 -6.06 16.60 -2.02
N LEU A 273 -5.34 17.54 -1.40
CA LEU A 273 -4.62 17.32 -0.15
C LEU A 273 -5.52 17.32 1.10
N SER A 274 -6.83 17.57 0.93
CA SER A 274 -7.80 17.37 2.02
C SER A 274 -8.16 15.91 2.25
N CYS A 275 -7.78 15.01 1.33
CA CYS A 275 -8.00 13.57 1.44
C CYS A 275 -6.73 12.75 1.21
N HIS A 276 -5.74 13.30 0.49
CA HIS A 276 -4.50 12.59 0.14
C HIS A 276 -3.26 13.24 0.75
N ARG A 277 -2.32 12.39 1.13
CA ARG A 277 -0.93 12.76 1.33
C ARG A 277 -0.16 12.32 0.09
N ILE A 278 0.21 13.28 -0.77
CA ILE A 278 0.85 12.96 -2.06
C ILE A 278 2.36 12.98 -1.86
N GLY A 279 2.97 11.80 -2.00
CA GLY A 279 4.41 11.61 -1.94
C GLY A 279 5.16 12.50 -2.93
N VAL A 280 6.34 12.98 -2.55
CA VAL A 280 7.20 13.73 -3.47
C VAL A 280 7.77 12.79 -4.52
N ALA A 281 8.29 11.63 -4.08
CA ALA A 281 8.62 10.55 -4.99
C ALA A 281 7.33 9.87 -5.47
N GLY A 282 7.27 9.52 -6.76
CA GLY A 282 6.12 8.89 -7.41
C GLY A 282 4.99 9.85 -7.82
N CYS A 283 5.08 11.13 -7.46
CA CYS A 283 4.07 12.16 -7.75
C CYS A 283 3.64 12.20 -9.23
N ASP A 284 4.61 12.14 -10.15
CA ASP A 284 4.37 12.23 -11.59
C ASP A 284 3.51 11.08 -12.13
N GLU A 285 3.66 9.89 -11.55
CA GLU A 285 2.99 8.67 -11.99
C GLU A 285 1.56 8.62 -11.45
N PHE A 286 1.37 8.84 -10.14
CA PHE A 286 0.05 8.67 -9.50
C PHE A 286 -0.93 9.79 -9.80
N VAL A 287 -0.46 11.04 -9.86
CA VAL A 287 -1.35 12.21 -9.95
C VAL A 287 -2.00 12.30 -11.33
N ALA A 288 -1.23 12.08 -12.40
CA ALA A 288 -1.76 12.06 -13.75
C ALA A 288 -2.74 10.90 -13.94
N TYR A 289 -2.36 9.70 -13.52
CA TYR A 289 -3.20 8.52 -13.61
C TYR A 289 -4.53 8.68 -12.86
N SER A 290 -4.49 9.20 -11.63
CA SER A 290 -5.67 9.44 -10.79
C SER A 290 -6.65 10.45 -11.40
N ALA A 291 -6.13 11.36 -12.22
CA ALA A 291 -6.87 12.40 -12.93
C ALA A 291 -7.32 11.99 -14.35
N GLY A 292 -7.22 10.70 -14.70
CA GLY A 292 -7.67 10.19 -15.99
C GLY A 292 -6.74 10.53 -17.16
N ASP A 293 -5.46 10.81 -16.90
CA ASP A 293 -4.43 10.95 -17.92
C ASP A 293 -3.66 9.62 -18.03
N PRO A 294 -3.98 8.74 -19.01
CA PRO A 294 -3.36 7.43 -19.14
C PRO A 294 -2.03 7.48 -19.89
N THR A 295 -1.44 8.66 -20.15
CA THR A 295 -0.23 8.81 -20.98
C THR A 295 0.96 7.95 -20.54
N TRP A 296 0.96 7.46 -19.30
CA TRP A 296 1.97 6.58 -18.73
C TRP A 296 1.61 5.09 -18.70
N LEU A 297 0.39 4.70 -19.05
CA LEU A 297 0.00 3.29 -19.14
C LEU A 297 0.10 2.78 -20.59
N PRO A 298 0.79 1.66 -20.84
CA PRO A 298 1.01 1.12 -22.18
C PRO A 298 -0.24 0.43 -22.79
N LEU A 299 -1.44 0.77 -22.33
CA LEU A 299 -2.70 0.19 -22.79
C LEU A 299 -3.42 1.16 -23.74
N ASP A 300 -3.93 0.65 -24.86
CA ASP A 300 -4.60 1.48 -25.88
C ASP A 300 -5.79 2.25 -25.27
N GLY A 301 -5.64 3.57 -25.20
CA GLY A 301 -6.38 4.48 -24.32
C GLY A 301 -7.76 4.95 -24.80
N ASP A 302 -8.46 4.22 -25.66
CA ASP A 302 -9.77 4.68 -26.19
C ASP A 302 -10.96 4.33 -25.27
N THR A 303 -10.74 3.63 -24.15
CA THR A 303 -11.79 3.23 -23.19
C THR A 303 -11.68 3.85 -21.80
N TYR A 304 -10.68 4.69 -21.52
CA TYR A 304 -10.55 5.35 -20.21
C TYR A 304 -11.25 6.70 -20.19
N GLY A 305 -12.52 6.67 -19.79
CA GLY A 305 -13.41 7.82 -19.79
C GLY A 305 -13.81 8.37 -18.43
N GLN A 306 -13.23 7.94 -17.30
CA GLN A 306 -13.61 8.52 -16.00
C GLN A 306 -12.40 8.76 -15.12
N VAL A 307 -12.18 10.03 -14.85
CA VAL A 307 -11.50 10.45 -13.63
C VAL A 307 -12.13 9.71 -12.45
N TRP A 308 -11.34 8.97 -11.68
CA TRP A 308 -11.83 8.22 -10.52
C TRP A 308 -11.55 8.94 -9.20
N MET A 309 -10.87 10.09 -9.24
CA MET A 309 -10.64 10.98 -8.10
C MET A 309 -11.29 12.36 -8.27
N PRO A 310 -12.07 12.87 -7.29
CA PRO A 310 -12.31 12.24 -6.01
C PRO A 310 -13.29 11.06 -6.15
N PRO A 311 -13.24 10.09 -5.21
CA PRO A 311 -14.20 9.00 -5.18
C PRO A 311 -15.63 9.56 -5.07
N ASP A 312 -16.59 8.87 -5.67
CA ASP A 312 -18.02 9.24 -5.65
C ASP A 312 -18.33 10.65 -6.20
N PHE A 313 -17.48 11.21 -7.08
CA PHE A 313 -17.77 12.47 -7.74
C PHE A 313 -19.05 12.37 -8.60
N ALA A 314 -20.13 12.98 -8.13
CA ALA A 314 -21.44 12.95 -8.78
C ALA A 314 -21.67 14.07 -9.81
N GLY A 315 -20.64 14.87 -10.13
CA GLY A 315 -20.71 15.98 -11.07
C GLY A 315 -20.51 15.57 -12.54
N THR A 316 -20.58 16.55 -13.44
CA THR A 316 -20.25 16.34 -14.85
C THR A 316 -18.74 16.41 -15.10
N GLN A 317 -18.27 15.93 -16.27
CA GLN A 317 -16.89 16.15 -16.73
C GLN A 317 -16.50 17.63 -16.63
N ASP A 318 -17.37 18.53 -17.12
CA ASP A 318 -17.12 19.98 -17.08
C ASP A 318 -17.00 20.52 -15.64
N ASP A 319 -17.80 19.99 -14.71
CA ASP A 319 -17.66 20.32 -13.29
C ASP A 319 -16.32 19.85 -12.73
N TRP A 320 -15.88 18.66 -13.12
CA TRP A 320 -14.59 18.14 -12.71
C TRP A 320 -13.44 19.00 -13.24
N GLU A 321 -13.47 19.30 -14.53
CA GLU A 321 -12.44 20.12 -15.18
C GLU A 321 -12.36 21.53 -14.60
N ARG A 322 -13.49 22.09 -14.17
CA ARG A 322 -13.53 23.41 -13.54
C ARG A 322 -12.99 23.40 -12.11
N VAL A 323 -13.24 22.33 -11.34
CA VAL A 323 -12.95 22.29 -9.90
C VAL A 323 -11.61 21.64 -9.59
N TRP A 324 -11.31 20.50 -10.22
CA TRP A 324 -10.20 19.63 -9.83
C TRP A 324 -9.00 19.72 -10.76
N ARG A 325 -9.21 19.93 -12.07
CA ARG A 325 -8.10 20.06 -13.03
C ARG A 325 -7.08 21.15 -12.64
N PRO A 326 -7.46 22.33 -12.11
CA PRO A 326 -6.49 23.31 -11.64
C PRO A 326 -5.64 22.79 -10.47
N ALA A 327 -6.25 22.07 -9.52
CA ALA A 327 -5.56 21.48 -8.37
C ALA A 327 -4.55 20.39 -8.79
N VAL A 328 -4.94 19.54 -9.74
CA VAL A 328 -4.06 18.53 -10.36
C VAL A 328 -2.89 19.21 -11.09
N THR A 329 -3.16 20.30 -11.81
CA THR A 329 -2.11 21.06 -12.52
C THR A 329 -1.11 21.68 -11.55
N GLU A 330 -1.58 22.20 -10.42
CA GLU A 330 -0.72 22.74 -9.36
C GLU A 330 0.16 21.65 -8.74
N ILE A 331 -0.40 20.48 -8.40
CA ILE A 331 0.38 19.36 -7.89
C ILE A 331 1.42 18.91 -8.92
N ARG A 332 1.06 18.76 -10.19
CA ARG A 332 2.00 18.38 -11.25
C ARG A 332 3.15 19.37 -11.40
N ALA A 333 2.87 20.67 -11.30
CA ALA A 333 3.93 21.68 -11.29
C ALA A 333 4.88 21.51 -10.10
N CYS A 334 4.37 21.10 -8.93
CA CYS A 334 5.18 20.74 -7.78
C CYS A 334 5.95 19.43 -7.96
N CYS A 335 5.37 18.42 -8.61
CA CYS A 335 6.09 17.19 -8.95
C CYS A 335 7.30 17.50 -9.86
N ASP A 336 7.08 18.28 -10.93
CA ASP A 336 8.12 18.68 -11.90
C ASP A 336 9.22 19.55 -11.25
N ALA A 337 8.83 20.40 -10.29
CA ALA A 337 9.73 21.34 -9.63
C ALA A 337 9.35 21.56 -8.15
N PRO A 338 9.77 20.66 -7.24
CA PRO A 338 9.38 20.70 -5.82
C PRO A 338 9.78 21.97 -5.08
N GLY A 339 10.77 22.73 -5.59
CA GLY A 339 11.23 23.98 -5.01
C GLY A 339 10.41 25.22 -5.38
N LEU A 340 9.32 25.08 -6.16
CA LEU A 340 8.48 26.23 -6.51
C LEU A 340 7.78 26.82 -5.29
N PRO A 341 7.54 28.15 -5.26
CA PRO A 341 6.78 28.77 -4.18
C PRO A 341 5.39 28.14 -4.05
N GLY A 342 5.06 27.64 -2.85
CA GLY A 342 3.77 27.00 -2.56
C GLY A 342 3.79 25.47 -2.53
N CYS A 343 4.83 24.82 -3.08
CA CYS A 343 4.98 23.37 -3.14
C CYS A 343 5.54 22.76 -1.85
N ASN A 344 5.22 23.30 -0.67
CA ASN A 344 5.95 22.99 0.57
C ASN A 344 6.14 21.49 0.75
N VAL A 345 7.39 21.06 0.93
CA VAL A 345 7.73 19.66 1.13
C VAL A 345 7.86 19.40 2.62
N THR A 346 7.09 18.43 3.11
CA THR A 346 7.06 18.05 4.52
C THR A 346 7.52 16.59 4.65
N ALA A 347 8.47 16.33 5.54
CA ALA A 347 8.84 14.96 5.88
C ALA A 347 7.63 14.23 6.48
N THR A 348 7.49 12.93 6.21
CA THR A 348 6.37 12.18 6.78
C THR A 348 6.43 12.23 8.30
N PRO A 349 5.27 12.30 9.00
CA PRO A 349 5.29 12.30 10.46
C PRO A 349 5.94 11.01 10.91
N ALA A 350 7.16 11.11 11.46
CA ALA A 350 7.82 9.96 12.01
C ALA A 350 6.95 9.44 13.15
N GLY A 351 6.53 8.18 13.02
CA GLY A 351 6.18 7.38 14.17
C GLY A 351 7.36 7.32 15.13
N GLN A 352 7.15 6.88 16.36
CA GLN A 352 8.25 6.74 17.31
C GLN A 352 9.38 5.93 16.67
N VAL A 353 10.50 6.59 16.37
CA VAL A 353 11.66 5.97 15.72
C VAL A 353 12.20 4.92 16.68
N TYR A 354 12.11 3.66 16.27
CA TYR A 354 12.72 2.56 16.99
C TYR A 354 14.23 2.66 16.79
N VAL A 355 14.95 3.07 17.83
CA VAL A 355 16.39 2.88 17.92
C VAL A 355 16.57 1.55 18.66
N PRO A 356 17.14 0.52 18.01
CA PRO A 356 17.31 -0.81 18.62
C PRO A 356 18.13 -0.80 19.90
#